data_AF-A0A0J1GQE7-F1
#
_entry.id   AF-A0A0J1GQE7-F1
#
_cell.length_a   1.000
_cell.length_b   1.000
_cell.length_c   1.000
_cell.angle_alpha   90.00
_cell.angle_beta   90.00
_cell.angle_gamma   90.00
#
_symmetry.space_group_name_H-M   'P 1'
#
loop_
_entity.id
_entity.type
_entity.pdbx_description
1 polymer ?
#
loop_
_entity_poly.entity_id
_entity_poly.type
_entity_poly.pdbx_seq_one_letter_code
_entity_poly.pdbx_strand_id
1 'polypeptide(L)'
;METEKQTVAPTETNHDNAIEGEVLERHTEQDERDFLNGLDDDFDPTVADTKEQQAELENEAAAGMVFIGMMTIEQTMKTLVHKEFKFDPEQAENVASKVAPLIVKYGGNPPPWLAKYMDEIMAVAAIGMLGISSFMQIKHLKAEDRKAEQAKRDAKEGSAEGTA
;
A
#
# COMPACT_ATOMS: atom_id res chain seq x y z
N MET A 1 31.53 -13.11 92.52
CA MET A 1 31.48 -14.56 92.28
C MET A 1 30.07 -14.89 91.85
N GLU A 2 29.96 -15.64 90.77
CA GLU A 2 28.84 -15.65 89.81
C GLU A 2 27.49 -16.08 90.39
N THR A 3 26.46 -15.31 90.05
CA THR A 3 25.01 -15.57 90.09
C THR A 3 24.47 -14.84 88.85
N GLU A 4 23.54 -15.32 88.02
CA GLU A 4 22.36 -16.14 88.22
C GLU A 4 21.88 -16.63 86.82
N LYS A 5 21.06 -17.69 86.77
CA LYS A 5 20.37 -18.17 85.56
C LYS A 5 19.26 -17.19 85.15
N GLN A 6 19.06 -16.94 83.84
CA GLN A 6 17.71 -16.70 83.31
C GLN A 6 17.59 -16.98 81.79
N THR A 7 16.69 -17.90 81.47
CA THR A 7 16.01 -18.18 80.19
C THR A 7 15.38 -16.93 79.56
N VAL A 8 15.37 -16.79 78.22
CA VAL A 8 14.17 -16.64 77.35
C VAL A 8 14.53 -16.17 75.93
N ALA A 9 13.96 -16.82 74.93
CA ALA A 9 13.80 -16.27 73.57
C ALA A 9 12.68 -15.21 73.56
N PRO A 10 12.67 -14.32 72.55
CA PRO A 10 11.43 -13.81 71.99
C PRO A 10 11.34 -14.06 70.48
N THR A 11 10.18 -14.55 70.09
CA THR A 11 9.63 -14.60 68.73
C THR A 11 8.97 -13.25 68.39
N GLU A 12 8.62 -13.05 67.10
CA GLU A 12 7.72 -12.03 66.52
C GLU A 12 8.41 -10.72 66.08
N THR A 13 8.20 -10.13 64.89
CA THR A 13 7.13 -10.25 63.88
C THR A 13 7.52 -9.50 62.59
N ASN A 14 7.13 -10.06 61.45
CA ASN A 14 6.61 -9.45 60.19
C ASN A 14 7.32 -8.31 59.43
N HIS A 15 7.57 -8.64 58.14
CA HIS A 15 7.37 -7.86 56.90
C HIS A 15 8.17 -6.55 56.70
N ASP A 16 9.09 -6.56 55.72
CA ASP A 16 8.89 -5.81 54.47
C ASP A 16 10.04 -5.99 53.45
N ASN A 17 9.64 -6.27 52.19
CA ASN A 17 10.30 -6.02 50.91
C ASN A 17 11.84 -5.92 50.86
N ALA A 18 12.48 -6.93 50.26
CA ALA A 18 13.76 -6.75 49.58
C ALA A 18 13.63 -7.27 48.15
N ILE A 19 13.51 -6.31 47.23
CA ILE A 19 13.58 -6.45 45.78
C ILE A 19 14.86 -7.24 45.45
N GLU A 20 14.73 -8.32 44.68
CA GLU A 20 15.85 -9.02 44.06
C GLU A 20 16.63 -7.98 43.24
N GLY A 21 17.80 -7.59 43.76
CA GLY A 21 18.61 -6.54 43.18
C GLY A 21 19.08 -6.94 41.79
N GLU A 22 18.82 -6.07 40.80
CA GLU A 22 19.58 -6.02 39.57
C GLU A 22 21.08 -6.09 39.93
N VAL A 23 21.72 -7.17 39.51
CA VAL A 23 23.18 -7.22 39.43
C VAL A 23 23.55 -6.21 38.36
N LEU A 24 23.88 -4.99 38.79
CA LEU A 24 24.40 -3.96 37.90
C LEU A 24 25.73 -4.49 37.35
N GLU A 25 25.72 -4.98 36.11
CA GLU A 25 26.92 -5.47 35.42
C GLU A 25 27.94 -4.32 35.40
N ARG A 26 28.99 -4.45 36.21
CA ARG A 26 30.08 -3.47 36.26
C ARG A 26 31.07 -3.82 35.17
N HIS A 27 30.96 -3.14 34.04
CA HIS A 27 32.00 -3.12 33.03
C HIS A 27 33.20 -2.33 33.53
N THR A 28 34.40 -2.83 33.26
CA THR A 28 35.63 -2.09 33.58
C THR A 28 35.92 -1.08 32.47
N GLU A 29 36.67 -0.01 32.78
CA GLU A 29 37.12 0.95 31.74
C GLU A 29 37.92 0.27 30.62
N GLN A 30 38.52 -0.88 30.91
CA GLN A 30 39.22 -1.70 29.93
C GLN A 30 38.24 -2.40 28.99
N ASP A 31 37.15 -2.97 29.53
CA ASP A 31 36.09 -3.60 28.72
C ASP A 31 35.41 -2.58 27.79
N GLU A 32 35.18 -1.35 28.28
CA GLU A 32 34.64 -0.26 27.46
C GLU A 32 35.60 0.14 26.34
N ARG A 33 36.90 0.20 26.61
CA ARG A 33 37.93 0.51 25.60
C ARG A 33 38.08 -0.60 24.57
N ASP A 34 38.07 -1.85 25.01
CA ASP A 34 38.17 -3.00 24.12
C ASP A 34 36.92 -3.13 23.24
N PHE A 35 35.76 -2.79 23.77
CA PHE A 35 34.53 -2.63 22.99
C PHE A 35 34.65 -1.50 21.95
N LEU A 36 35.05 -0.29 22.35
CA LEU A 36 35.20 0.84 21.44
C LEU A 36 36.23 0.59 20.33
N ASN A 37 37.35 -0.06 20.65
CA ASN A 37 38.36 -0.43 19.66
C ASN A 37 37.82 -1.46 18.65
N GLY A 38 36.93 -2.36 19.07
CA GLY A 38 36.27 -3.32 18.17
C GLY A 38 35.23 -2.68 17.25
N LEU A 39 34.64 -1.54 17.66
CA LEU A 39 33.68 -0.81 16.83
C LEU A 39 34.35 -0.09 15.66
N ASP A 40 35.59 0.38 15.80
CA ASP A 40 36.32 1.08 14.73
C ASP A 40 36.67 0.15 13.55
N ASP A 41 36.88 -1.15 13.82
CA ASP A 41 37.15 -2.15 12.78
C ASP A 41 35.88 -2.66 12.06
N ASP A 42 34.71 -2.61 12.73
CA ASP A 42 33.42 -3.06 12.20
C ASP A 42 32.55 -1.92 11.61
N PHE A 43 32.89 -0.66 11.89
CA PHE A 43 32.19 0.50 11.36
C PHE A 43 32.82 0.97 10.04
N ASP A 44 32.39 0.37 8.93
CA ASP A 44 32.71 0.85 7.59
C ASP A 44 31.59 1.80 7.07
N PRO A 45 31.80 3.13 7.05
CA PRO A 45 30.82 4.08 6.54
C PRO A 45 30.62 3.99 5.02
N THR A 46 31.41 3.19 4.30
CA THR A 46 31.27 2.95 2.85
C THR A 46 30.30 1.82 2.52
N VAL A 47 29.94 0.99 3.49
CA VAL A 47 28.79 0.04 3.37
C VAL A 47 27.46 0.80 3.27
N ALA A 48 27.46 2.11 3.55
CA ALA A 48 26.35 3.03 3.33
C ALA A 48 26.19 3.51 1.87
N ASP A 49 26.71 2.76 0.90
CA ASP A 49 26.26 2.81 -0.51
C ASP A 49 24.82 2.22 -0.70
N THR A 50 24.09 2.08 0.41
CA THR A 50 22.68 1.72 0.48
C THR A 50 21.77 2.79 -0.10
N LYS A 51 22.17 4.06 -0.15
CA LYS A 51 21.28 5.14 -0.62
C LYS A 51 20.98 5.05 -2.10
N GLU A 52 21.97 4.72 -2.94
CA GLU A 52 21.75 4.56 -4.39
C GLU A 52 20.96 3.29 -4.67
N GLN A 53 21.33 2.17 -4.04
CA GLN A 53 20.57 0.91 -4.16
C GLN A 53 19.13 1.04 -3.63
N GLN A 54 18.92 1.76 -2.53
CA GLN A 54 17.60 1.98 -1.97
C GLN A 54 16.77 2.92 -2.83
N ALA A 55 17.38 3.97 -3.38
CA ALA A 55 16.70 4.84 -4.35
C ALA A 55 16.33 4.08 -5.63
N GLU A 56 17.19 3.18 -6.12
CA GLU A 56 16.90 2.33 -7.28
C GLU A 56 15.73 1.37 -7.00
N LEU A 57 15.74 0.71 -5.84
CA LEU A 57 14.66 -0.17 -5.39
C LEU A 57 13.32 0.58 -5.24
N GLU A 58 13.35 1.79 -4.68
CA GLU A 58 12.17 2.64 -4.53
C GLU A 58 11.62 3.11 -5.89
N ASN A 59 12.50 3.43 -6.85
CA ASN A 59 12.10 3.78 -8.21
C ASN A 59 11.52 2.57 -8.96
N GLU A 60 12.09 1.38 -8.79
CA GLU A 60 11.54 0.16 -9.39
C GLU A 60 10.14 -0.16 -8.83
N ALA A 61 9.98 -0.08 -7.50
CA ALA A 61 8.69 -0.25 -6.86
C ALA A 61 7.67 0.79 -7.36
N ALA A 62 8.09 2.05 -7.49
CA ALA A 62 7.25 3.12 -8.03
C ALA A 62 6.87 2.89 -9.50
N ALA A 63 7.80 2.42 -10.33
CA ALA A 63 7.52 2.06 -11.73
C ALA A 63 6.50 0.91 -11.79
N GLY A 64 6.67 -0.11 -10.94
CA GLY A 64 5.70 -1.20 -10.80
C GLY A 64 4.29 -0.70 -10.46
N MET A 65 4.16 0.25 -9.53
CA MET A 65 2.86 0.86 -9.20
C MET A 65 2.24 1.61 -10.39
N VAL A 66 3.04 2.38 -11.13
CA VAL A 66 2.56 3.09 -12.33
C VAL A 66 2.10 2.08 -13.39
N PHE A 67 2.86 1.01 -13.59
CA PHE A 67 2.52 -0.04 -14.55
C PHE A 67 1.21 -0.74 -14.20
N ILE A 68 0.96 -1.04 -12.92
CA ILE A 68 -0.32 -1.57 -12.42
C ILE A 68 -1.47 -0.58 -12.69
N GLY A 69 -1.24 0.72 -12.47
CA GLY A 69 -2.19 1.77 -12.82
C GLY A 69 -2.54 1.76 -14.31
N MET A 70 -1.54 1.63 -15.19
CA MET A 70 -1.75 1.54 -16.63
C MET A 70 -2.54 0.29 -17.04
N MET A 71 -2.28 -0.87 -16.42
CA MET A 71 -3.07 -2.08 -16.66
C MET A 71 -4.54 -1.88 -16.28
N THR A 72 -4.81 -1.15 -15.20
CA THR A 72 -6.18 -0.80 -14.77
C THR A 72 -6.88 0.09 -15.80
N ILE A 73 -6.16 1.08 -16.36
CA ILE A 73 -6.67 1.93 -17.44
C ILE A 73 -6.94 1.09 -18.68
N GLU A 74 -6.03 0.20 -19.08
CA GLU A 74 -6.21 -0.68 -20.23
C GLU A 74 -7.48 -1.53 -20.07
N GLN A 75 -7.67 -2.15 -18.91
CA GLN A 75 -8.85 -2.95 -18.64
C GLN A 75 -10.14 -2.12 -18.73
N THR A 76 -10.11 -0.89 -18.20
CA THR A 76 -11.24 0.04 -18.30
C THR A 76 -11.55 0.37 -19.76
N MET A 77 -10.52 0.65 -20.57
CA MET A 77 -10.68 0.93 -22.00
C MET A 77 -11.20 -0.28 -22.78
N LYS A 78 -10.82 -1.50 -22.41
CA LYS A 78 -11.39 -2.73 -22.99
C LYS A 78 -12.88 -2.85 -22.74
N THR A 79 -13.34 -2.52 -21.54
CA THR A 79 -14.76 -2.56 -21.17
C THR A 79 -15.56 -1.42 -21.81
N LEU A 80 -14.99 -0.22 -21.85
CA LEU A 80 -15.72 0.97 -22.29
C LEU A 80 -15.70 1.20 -23.81
N VAL A 81 -14.59 0.84 -24.47
CA VAL A 81 -14.32 1.20 -25.87
C VAL A 81 -14.23 -0.03 -26.77
N HIS A 82 -13.22 -0.89 -26.56
CA HIS A 82 -13.00 -2.05 -27.41
C HIS A 82 -12.16 -3.13 -26.73
N LYS A 83 -12.63 -4.39 -26.74
CA LYS A 83 -12.01 -5.53 -26.05
C LYS A 83 -10.55 -5.82 -26.43
N GLU A 84 -10.14 -5.44 -27.63
CA GLU A 84 -8.76 -5.66 -28.14
C GLU A 84 -7.83 -4.47 -27.89
N PHE A 85 -8.31 -3.40 -27.26
CA PHE A 85 -7.45 -2.30 -26.87
C PHE A 85 -6.34 -2.81 -25.95
N LYS A 86 -5.09 -2.46 -26.27
CA LYS A 86 -3.92 -2.81 -25.46
C LYS A 86 -2.89 -1.69 -25.59
N PHE A 87 -2.24 -1.32 -24.49
CA PHE A 87 -1.06 -0.48 -24.58
C PHE A 87 0.11 -1.28 -25.15
N ASP A 88 0.96 -0.60 -25.90
CA ASP A 88 2.26 -1.14 -26.29
C ASP A 88 3.10 -1.35 -25.02
N PRO A 89 3.57 -2.58 -24.73
CA PRO A 89 4.30 -2.87 -23.49
C PRO A 89 5.56 -2.00 -23.33
N GLU A 90 6.30 -1.74 -24.41
CA GLU A 90 7.51 -0.92 -24.34
C GLU A 90 7.18 0.54 -23.99
N GLN A 91 6.06 1.04 -24.50
CA GLN A 91 5.60 2.39 -24.17
C GLN A 91 5.12 2.49 -22.73
N ALA A 92 4.41 1.47 -22.23
CA ALA A 92 3.96 1.43 -20.85
C ALA A 92 5.12 1.41 -19.85
N GLU A 93 6.16 0.62 -20.14
CA GLU A 93 7.38 0.57 -19.34
C GLU A 93 8.16 1.90 -19.38
N ASN A 94 8.27 2.53 -20.55
CA ASN A 94 8.90 3.85 -20.70
C ASN A 94 8.14 4.95 -19.94
N VAL A 95 6.81 4.89 -19.89
CA VAL A 95 6.01 5.81 -19.07
C VAL A 95 6.24 5.53 -17.59
N ALA A 96 6.20 4.26 -17.17
CA ALA A 96 6.42 3.87 -15.78
C ALA A 96 7.77 4.35 -15.24
N SER A 97 8.85 4.12 -15.99
CA SER A 97 10.21 4.55 -15.61
C SER A 97 10.37 6.08 -15.55
N LYS A 98 9.66 6.84 -16.39
CA LYS A 98 9.68 8.31 -16.35
C LYS A 98 8.86 8.91 -15.22
N VAL A 99 7.78 8.24 -14.82
CA VAL A 99 6.88 8.72 -13.76
C VAL A 99 7.36 8.30 -12.38
N ALA A 100 8.04 7.15 -12.26
CA ALA A 100 8.54 6.62 -11.00
C ALA A 100 9.34 7.64 -10.15
N PRO A 101 10.29 8.42 -10.71
CA PRO A 101 11.02 9.42 -9.94
C PRO A 101 10.11 10.51 -9.35
N LEU A 102 8.99 10.82 -10.00
CA LEU A 102 8.02 11.77 -9.46
C LEU A 102 7.26 11.16 -8.27
N ILE A 103 6.90 9.88 -8.34
CA ILE A 103 6.25 9.18 -7.25
C ILE A 103 7.18 9.11 -6.03
N VAL A 104 8.46 8.75 -6.23
CA VAL A 104 9.46 8.72 -5.15
C VAL A 104 9.65 10.12 -4.57
N LYS A 105 9.83 11.15 -5.44
CA LYS A 105 10.05 12.53 -5.01
C LYS A 105 8.91 13.11 -4.16
N TYR A 106 7.66 12.79 -4.49
CA TYR A 106 6.50 13.33 -3.79
C TYR A 106 5.83 12.32 -2.84
N GLY A 107 6.42 11.14 -2.63
CA GLY A 107 5.88 10.10 -1.76
C GLY A 107 4.47 9.64 -2.15
N GLY A 108 4.17 9.62 -3.45
CA GLY A 108 2.83 9.32 -3.97
C GLY A 108 1.80 10.44 -3.84
N ASN A 109 2.15 11.57 -3.20
CA ASN A 109 1.28 12.74 -3.19
C ASN A 109 1.43 13.56 -4.47
N PRO A 110 0.36 14.27 -4.91
CA PRO A 110 0.47 15.17 -6.04
C PRO A 110 1.41 16.34 -5.72
N PRO A 111 2.14 16.87 -6.71
CA PRO A 111 2.94 18.08 -6.53
C PRO A 111 2.09 19.27 -6.02
N PRO A 112 2.68 20.25 -5.28
CA PRO A 112 1.92 21.35 -4.69
C PRO A 112 1.09 22.19 -5.68
N TRP A 113 1.58 22.31 -6.93
CA TRP A 113 0.85 23.03 -7.98
C TRP A 113 -0.38 22.27 -8.48
N LEU A 114 -0.41 20.94 -8.33
CA LEU A 114 -1.53 20.08 -8.70
C LEU A 114 -2.47 19.83 -7.53
N ALA A 115 -1.93 19.78 -6.30
CA ALA A 115 -2.70 19.54 -5.08
C ALA A 115 -3.88 20.51 -4.93
N LYS A 116 -3.70 21.79 -5.29
CA LYS A 116 -4.76 22.81 -5.27
C LYS A 116 -5.93 22.59 -6.25
N TYR A 117 -5.79 21.65 -7.19
CA TYR A 117 -6.82 21.31 -8.17
C TYR A 117 -7.40 19.91 -7.97
N MET A 118 -6.99 19.20 -6.92
CA MET A 118 -7.43 17.83 -6.70
C MET A 118 -8.95 17.75 -6.54
N ASP A 119 -9.55 18.69 -5.80
CA ASP A 119 -11.00 18.71 -5.59
C ASP A 119 -11.76 18.93 -6.90
N GLU A 120 -11.29 19.86 -7.75
CA GLU A 120 -11.88 20.11 -9.06
C GLU A 120 -11.70 18.93 -10.01
N ILE A 121 -10.51 18.31 -10.04
CA ILE A 121 -10.23 17.12 -10.85
C ILE A 121 -11.15 15.97 -10.42
N MET A 122 -11.29 15.75 -9.11
CA MET A 122 -12.17 14.70 -8.58
C MET A 122 -13.64 14.99 -8.85
N ALA A 123 -14.07 16.24 -8.76
CA ALA A 123 -15.43 16.64 -9.12
C ALA A 123 -15.72 16.39 -10.61
N VAL A 124 -14.81 16.82 -11.50
CA VAL A 124 -14.93 16.58 -12.94
C VAL A 124 -14.91 15.09 -13.26
N ALA A 125 -14.03 14.32 -12.60
CA ALA A 125 -13.97 12.87 -12.75
C ALA A 125 -15.28 12.20 -12.31
N ALA A 126 -15.85 12.59 -11.18
CA ALA A 126 -17.12 12.05 -10.69
C ALA A 126 -18.28 12.35 -11.64
N ILE A 127 -18.38 13.60 -12.11
CA ILE A 127 -19.40 14.02 -13.09
C ILE A 127 -19.21 13.26 -14.41
N GLY A 128 -17.97 13.15 -14.88
CA GLY A 128 -17.61 12.41 -16.09
C GLY A 128 -17.99 10.93 -16.00
N MET A 129 -17.67 10.27 -14.88
CA MET A 129 -17.99 8.87 -14.65
C MET A 129 -19.50 8.62 -14.59
N LEU A 130 -20.26 9.52 -13.94
CA LEU A 130 -21.73 9.48 -13.95
C LEU A 130 -22.28 9.61 -15.38
N GLY A 131 -21.73 10.53 -16.18
CA GLY A 131 -22.09 10.70 -17.57
C GLY A 131 -21.85 9.44 -18.41
N ILE A 132 -20.67 8.83 -18.28
CA ILE A 132 -20.31 7.59 -18.98
C ILE A 132 -21.24 6.45 -18.58
N SER A 133 -21.46 6.26 -17.27
CA SER A 133 -22.38 5.22 -16.75
C SER A 133 -23.80 5.41 -17.29
N SER A 134 -24.31 6.64 -17.27
CA SER A 134 -25.64 6.95 -17.78
C SER A 134 -25.77 6.64 -19.27
N PHE A 135 -24.75 6.97 -20.06
CA PHE A 135 -24.71 6.65 -21.48
C PHE A 135 -24.72 5.14 -21.75
N MET A 136 -23.95 4.37 -20.98
CA MET A 136 -23.93 2.91 -21.08
C MET A 136 -25.28 2.27 -20.72
N GLN A 137 -25.91 2.74 -19.64
CA GLN A 137 -27.25 2.29 -19.24
C GLN A 137 -28.27 2.54 -20.35
N ILE A 138 -28.28 3.73 -20.95
CA ILE A 138 -29.18 4.04 -22.07
C ILE A 138 -28.92 3.12 -23.26
N LYS A 139 -27.65 2.84 -23.61
CA LYS A 139 -27.33 1.90 -24.70
C LYS A 139 -27.81 0.49 -24.41
N HIS A 140 -27.70 0.03 -23.16
CA HIS A 140 -28.18 -1.27 -22.72
C HIS A 140 -29.70 -1.37 -22.85
N LEU A 141 -30.44 -0.42 -22.26
CA LEU A 141 -31.91 -0.37 -22.32
C LEU A 141 -32.40 -0.34 -23.77
N LYS A 142 -31.80 0.50 -24.62
CA LYS A 142 -32.13 0.53 -26.05
C LYS A 142 -31.84 -0.79 -26.77
N ALA A 143 -30.85 -1.57 -26.32
CA ALA A 143 -30.56 -2.88 -26.90
C ALA A 143 -31.57 -3.92 -26.44
N GLU A 144 -32.01 -3.88 -25.18
CA GLU A 144 -33.10 -4.72 -24.66
C GLU A 144 -34.42 -4.43 -25.36
N ASP A 145 -34.77 -3.15 -25.54
CA ASP A 145 -35.97 -2.73 -26.26
C ASP A 145 -35.98 -3.26 -27.69
N ARG A 146 -34.84 -3.16 -28.41
CA ARG A 146 -34.71 -3.71 -29.77
C ARG A 146 -34.90 -5.22 -29.82
N LYS A 147 -34.33 -5.95 -28.86
CA LYS A 147 -34.50 -7.42 -28.77
C LYS A 147 -35.95 -7.78 -28.47
N ALA A 148 -36.60 -7.06 -27.56
CA ALA A 148 -38.00 -7.28 -27.22
C ALA A 148 -38.92 -6.96 -28.41
N GLU A 149 -38.61 -5.93 -29.20
CA GLU A 149 -39.35 -5.61 -30.41
C GLU A 149 -39.15 -6.67 -31.50
N GLN A 150 -37.92 -7.14 -31.72
CA GLN A 150 -37.64 -8.24 -32.65
C GLN A 150 -38.38 -9.51 -32.26
N ALA A 151 -38.30 -9.94 -30.99
CA ALA A 151 -39.03 -11.12 -30.51
C ALA A 151 -40.55 -11.01 -30.70
N LYS A 152 -41.13 -9.80 -30.56
CA LYS A 152 -42.54 -9.55 -30.84
C LYS A 152 -42.89 -9.61 -32.33
N ARG A 153 -41.97 -9.21 -33.22
CA ARG A 153 -42.14 -9.32 -34.68
C ARG A 153 -42.06 -10.78 -35.11
N ASP A 154 -41.04 -11.50 -34.66
CA ASP A 154 -40.84 -12.91 -34.98
C ASP A 154 -42.02 -13.78 -34.49
N ALA A 155 -42.57 -13.49 -33.31
CA ALA A 155 -43.77 -14.17 -32.79
C ALA A 155 -45.04 -13.89 -33.59
N LYS A 156 -45.17 -12.70 -34.21
CA LYS A 156 -46.31 -12.36 -35.08
C LYS A 156 -46.20 -13.01 -36.45
N GLU A 157 -44.99 -13.07 -37.02
CA GLU A 157 -44.76 -13.70 -38.32
C GLU A 157 -44.92 -15.23 -38.24
N GLY A 158 -44.40 -15.88 -37.19
CA GLY A 158 -44.62 -17.32 -36.96
C GLY A 158 -46.08 -17.71 -36.69
N SER A 159 -46.92 -16.79 -36.20
CA SER A 159 -48.36 -17.03 -36.02
C SER A 159 -49.17 -16.86 -37.31
N ALA A 160 -48.63 -16.19 -38.34
CA ALA A 160 -49.31 -15.98 -39.63
C ALA A 160 -49.06 -17.13 -40.61
N GLU A 161 -47.91 -17.81 -40.52
CA GLU A 161 -47.55 -18.97 -41.37
C GLU A 161 -48.17 -20.29 -40.90
N GLY A 162 -48.61 -20.40 -39.63
CA GLY A 162 -49.23 -21.62 -39.08
C GLY A 162 -50.74 -21.78 -39.29
N THR A 163 -51.39 -20.81 -39.96
CA THR A 163 -52.85 -20.79 -40.18
C THR A 163 -53.27 -20.85 -41.65
N ALA A 164 -52.35 -21.17 -42.56
CA ALA A 164 -52.62 -21.33 -44.00
C ALA A 164 -52.77 -22.79 -44.40
#